data_AF-A0A4Y2WFE5-F1
#
_entry.id   AF-A0A4Y2WFE5-F1
#
_cell.length_a   1.000
_cell.length_b   1.000
_cell.length_c   1.000
_cell.angle_alpha   90.00
_cell.angle_beta   90.00
_cell.angle_gamma   90.00
#
_symmetry.space_group_name_H-M   'P 1'
#
loop_
_entity.id
_entity.type
_entity.pdbx_description
1 polymer ?
#
loop_
_entity_poly.entity_id
_entity_poly.type
_entity_poly.pdbx_seq_one_letter_code
_entity_poly.pdbx_strand_id
1 'polypeptide(L)'
;MFYVGSSGNMEPVGVYRMFERSKRLRKLQYSQYYGDGDSKGFEEVKNIYGNNSVENLECIGHVQKRVGSRLRKLKKNEKGLGGKGKLTDKLIDKLQNYYGIAIRNNVGNLVEMQSAVIAAFFHCCSGKNKEMHRQCPTGQNSWCKFQKAKFAGIKFVDRSPALPNSVVNSIKKTYMDLCDQKLLKRCLHGIGFLVCMRDDTDDIIQFRQQFNGRTQLKTETEDIQQQQHSF
;
A
#
# COMPACT_ATOMS: atom_id res chain seq x y z
N MET A 1 -1.65 31.22 19.94
CA MET A 1 -2.35 32.08 18.98
C MET A 1 -3.30 31.18 18.18
N PHE A 2 -4.61 31.37 18.34
CA PHE A 2 -5.62 30.62 17.58
C PHE A 2 -5.60 31.09 16.12
N TYR A 3 -5.80 30.16 15.18
CA TYR A 3 -5.91 30.51 13.77
C TYR A 3 -7.28 31.15 13.50
N VAL A 4 -7.30 32.28 12.80
CA VAL A 4 -8.51 32.97 12.37
C VAL A 4 -8.55 32.91 10.85
N GLY A 5 -9.50 32.17 10.30
CA GLY A 5 -9.65 31.94 8.85
C GLY A 5 -10.51 30.72 8.55
N SER A 6 -10.55 30.30 7.29
CA SER A 6 -11.33 29.12 6.87
C SER A 6 -10.74 27.83 7.42
N SER A 7 -11.59 26.84 7.73
CA SER A 7 -11.14 25.55 8.24
C SER A 7 -10.17 24.83 7.29
N GLY A 8 -10.35 24.99 5.98
CA GLY A 8 -9.48 24.40 4.95
C GLY A 8 -8.07 25.01 4.88
N ASN A 9 -7.84 26.17 5.49
CA ASN A 9 -6.53 26.82 5.55
C ASN A 9 -5.81 26.60 6.89
N MET A 10 -6.46 25.96 7.87
CA MET A 10 -5.83 25.68 9.17
C MET A 10 -4.59 24.80 9.04
N GLU A 11 -4.68 23.71 8.27
CA GLU A 11 -3.57 22.80 8.07
C GLU A 11 -2.40 23.47 7.32
N PRO A 12 -2.58 24.09 6.13
CA PRO A 12 -1.47 24.73 5.44
C PRO A 12 -0.75 25.79 6.27
N VAL A 13 -1.50 26.65 6.94
CA VAL A 13 -0.92 27.71 7.79
C VAL A 13 -0.24 27.12 9.02
N GLY A 14 -0.79 26.05 9.60
CA GLY A 14 -0.17 25.33 10.70
C GLY A 14 1.18 24.72 10.31
N VAL A 15 1.23 24.01 9.18
CA VAL A 15 2.44 23.39 8.64
C VAL A 15 3.50 24.44 8.33
N TYR A 16 3.14 25.52 7.63
CA TYR A 16 4.06 26.62 7.34
C TYR A 16 4.68 27.20 8.63
N ARG A 17 3.83 27.53 9.62
CA ARG A 17 4.27 28.08 10.91
C ARG A 17 5.20 27.12 11.66
N MET A 18 4.98 25.81 11.57
CA MET A 18 5.87 24.82 12.19
C MET A 18 7.26 24.83 11.55
N PHE A 19 7.33 24.80 10.21
CA PHE A 19 8.60 24.78 9.48
C PHE A 19 9.39 26.09 9.65
N GLU A 20 8.70 27.23 9.58
CA GLU A 20 9.28 28.54 9.81
C GLU A 20 9.83 28.65 11.25
N ARG A 21 9.04 28.25 12.25
CA ARG A 21 9.42 28.31 13.66
C ARG A 21 10.64 27.43 13.96
N SER A 22 10.73 26.24 13.36
CA SER A 22 11.86 25.34 13.50
C SER A 22 13.17 26.00 13.04
N LYS A 23 13.15 26.60 11.84
CA LYS A 23 14.30 27.33 11.30
C LYS A 23 14.67 28.54 12.16
N ARG A 24 13.68 29.36 12.53
CA ARG A 24 13.91 30.60 13.27
C ARG A 24 14.42 30.38 14.69
N LEU A 25 13.83 29.44 15.43
CA LEU A 25 14.12 29.28 16.86
C LEU A 25 15.16 28.20 17.16
N ARG A 26 15.25 27.17 16.32
CA ARG A 26 16.13 26.01 16.55
C ARG A 26 17.25 25.88 15.53
N LYS A 27 17.23 26.69 14.46
CA LYS A 27 18.15 26.57 13.32
C LYS A 27 18.11 25.17 12.68
N LEU A 28 16.97 24.49 12.76
CA LEU A 28 16.73 23.16 12.20
C LEU A 28 15.86 23.28 10.94
N GLN A 29 16.10 22.38 9.98
CA GLN A 29 15.33 22.27 8.75
C GLN A 29 14.75 20.86 8.66
N TYR A 30 13.45 20.77 8.35
CA TYR A 30 12.83 19.50 8.00
C TYR A 30 13.14 19.16 6.55
N SER A 31 13.57 17.92 6.30
CA SER A 31 13.82 17.40 4.95
C SER A 31 12.62 16.65 4.37
N GLN A 32 11.69 16.20 5.22
CA GLN A 32 10.59 15.32 4.85
C GLN A 32 9.26 15.81 5.42
N TYR A 33 8.22 15.72 4.61
CA TYR A 33 6.84 15.98 4.98
C TYR A 33 6.02 14.69 4.84
N TYR A 34 5.35 14.29 5.91
CA TYR A 34 4.45 13.14 5.92
C TYR A 34 3.01 13.64 5.94
N GLY A 35 2.26 13.37 4.88
CA GLY A 35 0.88 13.80 4.81
C GLY A 35 0.04 13.04 3.80
N ASP A 36 -1.11 13.62 3.53
CA ASP A 36 -2.01 13.17 2.46
C ASP A 36 -1.39 13.57 1.11
N GLY A 37 -1.48 12.68 0.12
CA GLY A 37 -0.67 12.76 -1.10
C GLY A 37 -0.63 14.12 -1.80
N ASP A 38 -1.77 14.78 -1.87
CA ASP A 38 -1.95 16.13 -2.43
C ASP A 38 -2.33 17.12 -1.32
N SER A 39 -1.51 17.22 -0.27
CA SER A 39 -1.74 18.17 0.82
C SER A 39 -1.40 19.59 0.37
N LYS A 40 -2.36 20.51 0.53
CA LYS A 40 -2.13 21.95 0.42
C LYS A 40 -1.04 22.44 1.37
N GLY A 41 -0.86 21.76 2.51
CA GLY A 41 0.22 22.09 3.45
C GLY A 41 1.60 21.75 2.91
N PHE A 42 1.75 20.69 2.12
CA PHE A 42 3.01 20.41 1.45
C PHE A 42 3.37 21.50 0.44
N GLU A 43 2.39 21.97 -0.36
CA GLU A 43 2.63 23.02 -1.35
C GLU A 43 3.18 24.32 -0.74
N GLU A 44 2.75 24.65 0.48
CA GLU A 44 3.27 25.82 1.23
C GLU A 44 4.72 25.64 1.69
N VAL A 45 5.17 24.40 1.94
CA VAL A 45 6.50 24.15 2.55
C VAL A 45 7.51 23.51 1.62
N LYS A 46 7.13 23.02 0.44
CA LYS A 46 8.05 22.35 -0.51
C LYS A 46 9.31 23.16 -0.80
N ASN A 47 9.17 24.49 -0.83
CA ASN A 47 10.23 25.42 -1.17
C ASN A 47 10.69 26.33 -0.02
N ILE A 48 10.29 26.03 1.23
CA ILE A 48 10.50 26.95 2.35
C ILE A 48 11.97 27.19 2.71
N TYR A 49 12.86 26.25 2.36
CA TYR A 49 14.31 26.39 2.57
C TYR A 49 15.10 26.52 1.27
N GLY A 50 14.43 26.57 0.11
CA GLY A 50 15.04 26.52 -1.21
C GLY A 50 14.25 25.59 -2.15
N ASN A 51 14.61 25.53 -3.42
CA ASN A 51 13.86 24.76 -4.41
C ASN A 51 13.85 23.26 -4.08
N ASN A 52 12.66 22.65 -3.99
CA ASN A 52 12.45 21.24 -3.62
C ASN A 52 13.17 20.83 -2.32
N SER A 53 13.24 21.73 -1.35
CA SER A 53 13.92 21.50 -0.07
C SER A 53 13.26 20.46 0.83
N VAL A 54 11.99 20.14 0.59
CA VAL A 54 11.21 19.20 1.40
C VAL A 54 10.66 18.10 0.50
N GLU A 55 10.93 16.85 0.85
CA GLU A 55 10.39 15.67 0.17
C GLU A 55 8.98 15.33 0.67
N ASN A 56 8.05 15.05 -0.25
CA ASN A 56 6.68 14.64 0.10
C ASN A 56 6.54 13.12 0.17
N LEU A 57 6.34 12.61 1.39
CA LEU A 57 6.12 11.21 1.68
C LEU A 57 4.65 10.94 1.99
N GLU A 58 4.13 9.82 1.51
CA GLU A 58 2.76 9.40 1.81
C GLU A 58 2.77 8.32 2.88
N CYS A 59 1.83 8.42 3.83
CA CYS A 59 1.64 7.33 4.78
C CYS A 59 0.94 6.14 4.12
N ILE A 60 1.37 4.93 4.47
CA ILE A 60 0.83 3.69 3.89
C ILE A 60 -0.68 3.58 4.14
N GLY A 61 -1.14 4.03 5.32
CA GLY A 61 -2.55 4.05 5.68
C GLY A 61 -3.39 4.92 4.74
N HIS A 62 -2.85 6.06 4.28
CA HIS A 62 -3.53 6.93 3.33
C HIS A 62 -3.61 6.29 1.94
N VAL A 63 -2.52 5.70 1.44
CA VAL A 63 -2.54 5.00 0.14
C VAL A 63 -3.49 3.79 0.18
N GLN A 64 -3.50 3.04 1.28
CA GLN A 64 -4.46 1.95 1.50
C GLN A 64 -5.91 2.45 1.49
N LYS A 65 -6.21 3.59 2.11
CA LYS A 65 -7.55 4.22 2.07
C LYS A 65 -7.90 4.68 0.66
N ARG A 66 -6.94 5.24 -0.10
CA ARG A 66 -7.11 5.69 -1.49
C ARG A 66 -7.62 4.57 -2.39
N VAL A 67 -7.08 3.35 -2.26
CA VAL A 67 -7.57 2.15 -2.97
C VAL A 67 -9.07 1.94 -2.71
N GLY A 68 -9.47 1.92 -1.45
CA GLY A 68 -10.86 1.73 -1.06
C GLY A 68 -11.79 2.80 -1.58
N SER A 69 -11.39 4.06 -1.45
CA SER A 69 -12.19 5.20 -1.90
C SER A 69 -12.36 5.21 -3.42
N ARG A 70 -11.29 4.95 -4.20
CA ARG A 70 -11.38 4.88 -5.67
C ARG A 70 -12.27 3.73 -6.12
N LEU A 71 -12.15 2.54 -5.51
CA LEU A 71 -12.99 1.39 -5.86
C LEU A 71 -14.46 1.57 -5.46
N ARG A 72 -14.74 2.19 -4.32
CA ARG A 72 -16.12 2.53 -3.92
C ARG A 72 -16.73 3.59 -4.84
N LYS A 73 -15.96 4.59 -5.25
CA LYS A 73 -16.38 5.58 -6.24
C LYS A 73 -16.66 4.93 -7.60
N LEU A 74 -15.79 4.03 -8.06
CA LEU A 74 -15.98 3.23 -9.27
C LEU A 74 -17.28 2.41 -9.19
N LYS A 75 -17.49 1.69 -8.08
CA LYS A 75 -18.71 0.90 -7.81
C LYS A 75 -19.98 1.75 -7.88
N LYS A 76 -19.93 3.00 -7.42
CA LYS A 76 -21.07 3.94 -7.42
C LYS A 76 -21.34 4.51 -8.81
N ASN A 77 -20.30 4.80 -9.58
CA ASN A 77 -20.42 5.50 -10.85
C ASN A 77 -20.72 4.57 -12.04
N GLU A 78 -20.20 3.34 -12.04
CA GLU A 78 -20.45 2.37 -13.10
C GLU A 78 -21.64 1.46 -12.75
N LYS A 79 -22.72 1.59 -13.53
CA LYS A 79 -23.91 0.75 -13.38
C LYS A 79 -23.54 -0.72 -13.61
N GLY A 80 -23.99 -1.58 -12.70
CA GLY A 80 -23.81 -3.03 -12.84
C GLY A 80 -22.48 -3.59 -12.34
N LEU A 81 -21.57 -2.78 -11.78
CA LEU A 81 -20.36 -3.28 -11.10
C LEU A 81 -20.64 -3.87 -9.70
N GLY A 82 -21.61 -3.30 -8.98
CA GLY A 82 -21.99 -3.76 -7.64
C GLY A 82 -22.88 -5.01 -7.66
N GLY A 83 -22.92 -5.74 -6.54
CA GLY A 83 -23.85 -6.85 -6.30
C GLY A 83 -23.17 -8.17 -5.93
N LYS A 84 -23.98 -9.16 -5.57
CA LYS A 84 -23.51 -10.53 -5.25
C LYS A 84 -22.79 -11.12 -6.47
N GLY A 85 -21.59 -11.68 -6.25
CA GLY A 85 -20.75 -12.23 -7.33
C GLY A 85 -20.00 -11.18 -8.17
N LYS A 86 -20.01 -9.91 -7.77
CA LYS A 86 -19.29 -8.80 -8.44
C LYS A 86 -18.43 -8.02 -7.44
N LEU A 87 -18.32 -6.69 -7.61
CA LEU A 87 -17.57 -5.82 -6.70
C LEU A 87 -18.38 -5.55 -5.42
N THR A 88 -18.06 -6.29 -4.36
CA THR A 88 -18.66 -6.11 -3.02
C THR A 88 -17.74 -5.30 -2.11
N ASP A 89 -18.29 -4.70 -1.05
CA ASP A 89 -17.46 -3.96 -0.07
C ASP A 89 -16.46 -4.88 0.64
N LYS A 90 -16.81 -6.15 0.85
CA LYS A 90 -15.87 -7.17 1.37
C LYS A 90 -14.69 -7.39 0.44
N LEU A 91 -14.92 -7.46 -0.88
CA LEU A 91 -13.84 -7.57 -1.86
C LEU A 91 -12.97 -6.31 -1.89
N ILE A 92 -13.58 -5.12 -1.78
CA ILE A 92 -12.83 -3.86 -1.69
C ILE A 92 -11.96 -3.86 -0.44
N ASP A 93 -12.50 -4.23 0.72
CA ASP A 93 -11.75 -4.33 1.97
C ASP A 93 -10.59 -5.35 1.86
N LYS A 94 -10.83 -6.50 1.22
CA LYS A 94 -9.78 -7.48 0.91
C LYS A 94 -8.68 -6.85 0.05
N LEU A 95 -9.02 -6.20 -1.06
CA LEU A 95 -8.06 -5.54 -1.94
C LEU A 95 -7.25 -4.46 -1.20
N GLN A 96 -7.87 -3.69 -0.32
CA GLN A 96 -7.18 -2.70 0.52
C GLN A 96 -6.19 -3.36 1.48
N ASN A 97 -6.60 -4.43 2.17
CA ASN A 97 -5.75 -5.12 3.13
C ASN A 97 -4.51 -5.72 2.44
N TYR A 98 -4.71 -6.45 1.34
CA TYR A 98 -3.60 -6.99 0.55
C TYR A 98 -2.68 -5.89 0.03
N TYR A 99 -3.22 -4.78 -0.47
CA TYR A 99 -2.42 -3.65 -0.94
C TYR A 99 -1.53 -3.09 0.17
N GLY A 100 -2.10 -2.80 1.35
CA GLY A 100 -1.33 -2.27 2.47
C GLY A 100 -0.28 -3.25 2.97
N ILE A 101 -0.60 -4.54 3.04
CA ILE A 101 0.36 -5.57 3.46
C ILE A 101 1.49 -5.69 2.43
N ALA A 102 1.19 -5.68 1.12
CA ALA A 102 2.19 -5.71 0.06
C ALA A 102 3.19 -4.55 0.18
N ILE A 103 2.73 -3.34 0.51
CA ILE A 103 3.62 -2.19 0.73
C ILE A 103 4.48 -2.37 1.97
N ARG A 104 3.88 -2.65 3.14
CA ARG A 104 4.63 -2.77 4.42
C ARG A 104 5.72 -3.83 4.37
N ASN A 105 5.49 -4.87 3.58
CA ASN A 105 6.37 -6.01 3.47
C ASN A 105 7.50 -5.86 2.45
N ASN A 106 7.46 -4.80 1.63
CA ASN A 106 8.45 -4.52 0.61
C ASN A 106 9.02 -3.10 0.75
N VAL A 107 9.02 -2.59 1.99
CA VAL A 107 9.69 -1.34 2.38
C VAL A 107 11.16 -1.38 1.91
N GLY A 108 11.63 -0.27 1.36
CA GLY A 108 12.97 -0.19 0.77
C GLY A 108 13.14 -0.87 -0.61
N ASN A 109 12.17 -1.63 -1.14
CA ASN A 109 12.28 -2.26 -2.46
C ASN A 109 11.07 -1.93 -3.36
N LEU A 110 11.24 -0.93 -4.23
CA LEU A 110 10.18 -0.42 -5.10
C LEU A 110 9.68 -1.46 -6.12
N VAL A 111 10.59 -2.26 -6.69
CA VAL A 111 10.26 -3.25 -7.72
C VAL A 111 9.45 -4.40 -7.12
N GLU A 112 9.91 -4.94 -5.98
CA GLU A 112 9.19 -5.99 -5.27
C GLU A 112 7.87 -5.48 -4.71
N MET A 113 7.80 -4.23 -4.24
CA MET A 113 6.57 -3.60 -3.79
C MET A 113 5.54 -3.54 -4.92
N GLN A 114 5.92 -3.04 -6.09
CA GLN A 114 5.03 -2.98 -7.25
C GLN A 114 4.57 -4.38 -7.67
N SER A 115 5.51 -5.33 -7.76
CA SER A 115 5.21 -6.72 -8.09
C SER A 115 4.22 -7.36 -7.11
N ALA A 116 4.44 -7.18 -5.80
CA ALA A 116 3.57 -7.72 -4.75
C ALA A 116 2.17 -7.10 -4.76
N VAL A 117 2.06 -5.79 -5.01
CA VAL A 117 0.76 -5.09 -5.15
C VAL A 117 0.00 -5.61 -6.37
N ILE A 118 0.67 -5.81 -7.50
CA ILE A 118 0.06 -6.38 -8.72
C ILE A 118 -0.38 -7.84 -8.47
N ALA A 119 0.45 -8.63 -7.79
CA ALA A 119 0.14 -10.02 -7.44
C ALA A 119 -1.08 -10.11 -6.51
N ALA A 120 -1.18 -9.21 -5.53
CA ALA A 120 -2.33 -9.08 -4.63
C ALA A 120 -3.64 -8.86 -5.40
N PHE A 121 -3.65 -8.00 -6.42
CA PHE A 121 -4.82 -7.77 -7.26
C PHE A 121 -5.29 -9.03 -7.97
N PHE A 122 -4.38 -9.69 -8.71
CA PHE A 122 -4.72 -10.89 -9.47
C PHE A 122 -5.12 -12.05 -8.56
N HIS A 123 -4.46 -12.20 -7.41
CA HIS A 123 -4.87 -13.15 -6.39
C HIS A 123 -6.31 -12.91 -5.91
N CYS A 124 -6.65 -11.66 -5.57
CA CYS A 124 -8.01 -11.33 -5.11
C CYS A 124 -9.08 -11.51 -6.19
N CYS A 125 -8.71 -11.45 -7.48
CA CYS A 125 -9.61 -11.66 -8.61
C CYS A 125 -9.69 -13.11 -9.09
N SER A 126 -8.88 -14.01 -8.52
CA SER A 126 -8.92 -15.44 -8.81
C SER A 126 -10.19 -16.06 -8.25
N GLY A 127 -10.63 -17.15 -8.86
CA GLY A 127 -11.78 -17.91 -8.39
C GLY A 127 -11.90 -19.25 -9.09
N LYS A 128 -12.96 -19.99 -8.78
CA LYS A 128 -13.29 -21.28 -9.39
C LYS A 128 -13.28 -21.17 -10.93
N ASN A 129 -12.54 -22.06 -11.58
CA ASN A 129 -12.37 -22.12 -13.04
C ASN A 129 -11.69 -20.88 -13.66
N LYS A 130 -11.07 -20.00 -12.85
CA LYS A 130 -10.36 -18.81 -13.30
C LYS A 130 -9.16 -18.51 -12.39
N GLU A 131 -8.09 -19.26 -12.62
CA GLU A 131 -6.85 -19.15 -11.85
C GLU A 131 -6.03 -17.94 -12.31
N MET A 132 -5.86 -16.94 -11.44
CA MET A 132 -5.04 -15.75 -11.72
C MET A 132 -3.87 -15.64 -10.72
N HIS A 133 -3.29 -16.77 -10.33
CA HIS A 133 -2.21 -16.84 -9.34
C HIS A 133 -0.81 -16.72 -9.92
N ARG A 134 -0.67 -16.46 -11.24
CA ARG A 134 0.63 -16.48 -11.94
C ARG A 134 1.64 -15.47 -11.36
N GLN A 135 1.16 -14.34 -10.89
CA GLN A 135 1.98 -13.27 -10.30
C GLN A 135 2.29 -13.51 -8.82
N CYS A 136 1.65 -14.49 -8.16
CA CYS A 136 1.97 -14.84 -6.79
C CYS A 136 3.36 -15.51 -6.71
N PRO A 137 4.11 -15.31 -5.62
CA PRO A 137 5.38 -15.99 -5.42
C PRO A 137 5.20 -17.51 -5.45
N THR A 138 6.20 -18.23 -5.94
CA THR A 138 6.21 -19.70 -6.00
C THR A 138 6.92 -20.28 -4.76
N GLY A 139 6.79 -21.59 -4.57
CA GLY A 139 7.50 -22.30 -3.50
C GLY A 139 6.67 -22.53 -2.23
N GLN A 140 7.23 -23.30 -1.30
CA GLN A 140 6.62 -23.66 -0.02
C GLN A 140 6.27 -22.44 0.85
N ASN A 141 7.09 -21.39 0.74
CA ASN A 141 6.91 -20.17 1.52
C ASN A 141 5.93 -19.18 0.87
N SER A 142 5.26 -19.56 -0.22
CA SER A 142 4.26 -18.71 -0.86
C SER A 142 3.05 -18.45 0.03
N TRP A 143 2.58 -17.22 0.08
CA TRP A 143 1.37 -16.81 0.75
C TRP A 143 0.14 -17.25 -0.04
N CYS A 144 0.31 -17.53 -1.32
CA CYS A 144 -0.75 -17.99 -2.19
C CYS A 144 -0.93 -19.50 -2.01
N LYS A 145 -2.07 -19.90 -1.43
CA LYS A 145 -2.43 -21.31 -1.22
C LYS A 145 -2.35 -22.13 -2.51
N PHE A 146 -2.74 -21.56 -3.65
CA PHE A 146 -2.60 -22.22 -4.95
C PHE A 146 -1.14 -22.54 -5.28
N GLN A 147 -0.23 -21.58 -5.12
CA GLN A 147 1.20 -21.79 -5.42
C GLN A 147 1.85 -22.78 -4.43
N LYS A 148 1.44 -22.74 -3.16
CA LYS A 148 1.82 -23.76 -2.15
C LYS A 148 1.36 -25.15 -2.55
N ALA A 149 0.08 -25.32 -2.92
CA ALA A 149 -0.47 -26.60 -3.34
C ALA A 149 0.22 -27.12 -4.61
N LYS A 150 0.45 -26.23 -5.59
CA LYS A 150 1.20 -26.54 -6.81
C LYS A 150 2.62 -27.02 -6.50
N PHE A 151 3.32 -26.37 -5.57
CA PHE A 151 4.65 -26.78 -5.14
C PHE A 151 4.65 -28.15 -4.44
N ALA A 152 3.64 -28.42 -3.62
CA ALA A 152 3.47 -29.70 -2.92
C ALA A 152 2.92 -30.84 -3.81
N GLY A 153 2.61 -30.57 -5.08
CA GLY A 153 1.95 -31.54 -5.98
C GLY A 153 0.50 -31.86 -5.61
N ILE A 154 -0.15 -31.02 -4.79
CA ILE A 154 -1.53 -31.21 -4.33
C ILE A 154 -2.49 -30.45 -5.25
N LYS A 155 -3.64 -31.07 -5.57
CA LYS A 155 -4.70 -30.40 -6.32
C LYS A 155 -5.34 -29.29 -5.48
N PHE A 156 -5.20 -28.05 -5.92
CA PHE A 156 -5.91 -26.91 -5.33
C PHE A 156 -7.33 -26.83 -5.88
N VAL A 157 -8.30 -26.52 -5.01
CA VAL A 157 -9.68 -26.24 -5.41
C VAL A 157 -10.09 -24.90 -4.82
N ASP A 158 -10.27 -23.91 -5.70
CA ASP A 158 -10.78 -22.61 -5.28
C ASP A 158 -12.29 -22.72 -5.00
N ARG A 159 -12.67 -22.32 -3.78
CA ARG A 159 -14.07 -22.30 -3.32
C ARG A 159 -14.76 -20.97 -3.64
N SER A 160 -13.99 -19.95 -3.99
CA SER A 160 -14.49 -18.60 -4.25
C SER A 160 -15.11 -18.52 -5.65
N PRO A 161 -16.27 -17.85 -5.80
CA PRO A 161 -16.83 -17.61 -7.12
C PRO A 161 -15.91 -16.68 -7.91
N ALA A 162 -15.64 -17.01 -9.16
CA ALA A 162 -14.87 -16.15 -10.05
C ALA A 162 -15.62 -14.86 -10.38
N LEU A 163 -14.88 -13.74 -10.39
CA LEU A 163 -15.42 -12.47 -10.84
C LEU A 163 -15.58 -12.45 -12.37
N PRO A 164 -16.70 -11.91 -12.89
CA PRO A 164 -16.88 -11.70 -14.33
C PRO A 164 -15.73 -10.89 -14.93
N ASN A 165 -15.33 -11.23 -16.16
CA ASN A 165 -14.23 -10.54 -16.86
C ASN A 165 -14.47 -9.03 -16.99
N SER A 166 -15.71 -8.62 -17.24
CA SER A 166 -16.10 -7.20 -17.30
C SER A 166 -15.76 -6.46 -16.00
N VAL A 167 -16.12 -7.04 -14.86
CA VAL A 167 -15.86 -6.47 -13.53
C VAL A 167 -14.36 -6.41 -13.26
N VAL A 168 -13.62 -7.50 -13.53
CA VAL A 168 -12.16 -7.54 -13.34
C VAL A 168 -11.46 -6.47 -14.18
N ASN A 169 -11.87 -6.28 -15.44
CA ASN A 169 -11.26 -5.29 -16.32
C ASN A 169 -11.51 -3.85 -15.85
N SER A 170 -12.72 -3.51 -15.38
CA SER A 170 -13.01 -2.19 -14.80
C SER A 170 -12.17 -1.92 -13.55
N ILE A 171 -12.07 -2.89 -12.63
CA ILE A 171 -11.26 -2.75 -11.41
C ILE A 171 -9.78 -2.65 -11.77
N LYS A 172 -9.29 -3.48 -12.70
CA LYS A 172 -7.89 -3.52 -13.13
C LYS A 172 -7.40 -2.15 -13.57
N LYS A 173 -8.16 -1.43 -14.37
CA LYS A 173 -7.79 -0.08 -14.81
C LYS A 173 -7.51 0.84 -13.62
N THR A 174 -8.46 0.91 -12.69
CA THR A 174 -8.34 1.77 -11.49
C THR A 174 -7.22 1.31 -10.55
N TYR A 175 -7.02 0.00 -10.42
CA TYR A 175 -6.02 -0.57 -9.51
C TYR A 175 -4.60 -0.40 -10.06
N MET A 176 -4.39 -0.58 -11.38
CA MET A 176 -3.06 -0.43 -11.98
C MET A 176 -2.54 1.01 -11.93
N ASP A 177 -3.42 2.02 -12.00
CA ASP A 177 -3.04 3.42 -11.72
C ASP A 177 -2.47 3.60 -10.31
N LEU A 178 -2.89 2.77 -9.35
CA LEU A 178 -2.39 2.79 -7.97
C LEU A 178 -1.10 1.96 -7.81
N CYS A 179 -0.73 1.16 -8.81
CA CYS A 179 0.56 0.47 -8.87
C CYS A 179 1.69 1.35 -9.44
N ASP A 180 1.43 2.64 -9.71
CA ASP A 180 2.42 3.55 -10.27
C ASP A 180 3.64 3.71 -9.36
N GLN A 181 4.84 3.63 -9.95
CA GLN A 181 6.08 3.68 -9.19
C GLN A 181 6.31 5.04 -8.51
N LYS A 182 5.80 6.16 -9.06
CA LYS A 182 5.93 7.48 -8.43
C LYS A 182 5.10 7.53 -7.15
N LEU A 183 3.91 6.91 -7.15
CA LEU A 183 3.10 6.76 -5.95
C LEU A 183 3.77 5.84 -4.92
N LEU A 184 4.22 4.66 -5.34
CA LEU A 184 4.81 3.66 -4.46
C LEU A 184 6.15 4.12 -3.85
N LYS A 185 6.95 4.92 -4.59
CA LYS A 185 8.21 5.49 -4.10
C LYS A 185 8.00 6.32 -2.83
N ARG A 186 6.86 7.01 -2.72
CA ARG A 186 6.49 7.83 -1.55
C ARG A 186 6.13 7.01 -0.30
N CYS A 187 6.06 5.68 -0.43
CA CYS A 187 5.77 4.73 0.66
C CYS A 187 6.99 3.90 1.09
N LEU A 188 8.17 4.12 0.50
CA LEU A 188 9.36 3.29 0.75
C LEU A 188 9.90 3.39 2.18
N HIS A 189 9.49 4.39 2.94
CA HIS A 189 9.88 4.61 4.34
C HIS A 189 9.16 3.68 5.33
N GLY A 190 8.07 3.02 4.93
CA GLY A 190 7.37 2.07 5.81
C GLY A 190 6.46 2.67 6.89
N ILE A 191 6.43 3.99 7.03
CA ILE A 191 5.67 4.70 8.07
C ILE A 191 4.19 4.74 7.70
N GLY A 192 3.36 4.22 8.59
CA GLY A 192 1.92 4.30 8.50
C GLY A 192 1.27 3.95 9.81
N PHE A 193 0.30 4.76 10.25
CA PHE A 193 -0.58 4.39 11.35
C PHE A 193 -1.23 3.05 11.02
N LEU A 194 -1.20 2.12 11.97
CA LEU A 194 -1.84 0.82 11.88
C LEU A 194 -3.35 1.04 11.75
N VAL A 195 -3.87 1.14 10.52
CA VAL A 195 -5.31 1.05 10.30
C VAL A 195 -5.68 -0.36 10.74
N CYS A 196 -6.51 -0.50 11.78
CA CYS A 196 -7.04 -1.78 12.23
C CYS A 196 -7.52 -2.57 11.02
N MET A 197 -6.72 -3.56 10.61
CA MET A 197 -7.08 -4.43 9.52
C MET A 197 -8.19 -5.31 10.05
N ARG A 198 -9.32 -5.39 9.34
CA ARG A 198 -10.33 -6.40 9.65
C ARG A 198 -9.75 -7.74 9.21
N ASP A 199 -9.43 -8.57 10.20
CA ASP A 199 -8.78 -9.86 10.06
C ASP A 199 -9.81 -10.96 9.77
N ASP A 200 -10.27 -11.04 8.53
CA ASP A 200 -11.40 -11.93 8.22
C ASP A 200 -11.05 -13.12 7.32
N THR A 201 -9.78 -13.35 6.94
CA THR A 201 -9.42 -14.52 6.11
C THR A 201 -8.02 -15.09 6.37
N ASP A 202 -7.90 -16.41 6.50
CA ASP A 202 -6.63 -17.15 6.64
C ASP A 202 -5.56 -16.80 5.61
N ASP A 203 -5.97 -16.44 4.39
CA ASP A 203 -5.04 -16.07 3.32
C ASP A 203 -4.30 -14.77 3.62
N ILE A 204 -4.93 -13.83 4.33
CA ILE A 204 -4.31 -12.56 4.76
C ILE A 204 -3.29 -12.82 5.87
N ILE A 205 -3.57 -13.76 6.77
CA ILE A 205 -2.64 -14.16 7.83
C ILE A 205 -1.39 -14.80 7.21
N GLN A 206 -1.59 -15.74 6.28
CA GLN A 206 -0.49 -16.36 5.52
C GLN A 206 0.28 -15.35 4.67
N PHE A 207 -0.42 -14.36 4.09
CA PHE A 207 0.21 -13.22 3.42
C PHE A 207 1.14 -12.48 4.35
N ARG A 208 0.70 -12.09 5.56
CA ARG A 208 1.59 -11.42 6.53
C ARG A 208 2.78 -12.29 6.94
N GLN A 209 2.56 -13.57 7.24
CA GLN A 209 3.60 -14.48 7.73
C GLN A 209 4.76 -14.67 6.74
N GLN A 210 4.50 -14.82 5.43
CA GLN A 210 5.57 -14.98 4.44
C GLN A 210 6.57 -13.82 4.48
N PHE A 211 6.07 -12.59 4.65
CA PHE A 211 6.94 -11.43 4.55
C PHE A 211 7.56 -11.02 5.88
N ASN A 212 6.90 -11.28 7.02
CA ASN A 212 7.56 -11.14 8.32
C ASN A 212 8.81 -12.03 8.42
N GLY A 213 8.78 -13.24 7.86
CA GLY A 213 9.95 -14.12 7.79
C GLY A 213 11.07 -13.61 6.88
N ARG A 214 10.76 -12.80 5.85
CA ARG A 214 11.80 -12.14 5.02
C ARG A 214 12.43 -10.94 5.74
N THR A 215 11.68 -10.23 6.56
CA THR A 215 12.21 -9.09 7.34
C THR A 215 13.20 -9.55 8.40
N GLN A 216 12.93 -10.67 9.10
CA GLN A 216 13.90 -11.26 10.06
C GLN A 216 15.19 -11.75 9.38
N LEU A 217 15.08 -12.42 8.22
CA LEU A 217 16.26 -12.83 7.46
C LEU A 217 17.10 -11.64 6.96
N LYS A 218 16.45 -10.52 6.57
CA LYS A 218 17.17 -9.31 6.17
C LYS A 218 17.93 -8.67 7.34
N THR A 219 17.30 -8.54 8.51
CA THR A 219 17.96 -8.00 9.70
C THR A 219 19.13 -8.87 10.12
N GLU A 220 19.00 -10.20 10.07
CA GLU A 220 20.12 -11.11 10.36
C GLU A 220 21.25 -10.98 9.34
N THR A 221 20.95 -10.83 8.04
CA THR A 221 22.00 -10.64 7.03
C THR A 221 22.69 -9.28 7.11
N GLU A 222 21.98 -8.22 7.50
CA GLU A 222 22.55 -6.88 7.70
C GLU A 222 23.43 -6.84 8.96
N ASP A 223 23.03 -7.53 10.03
CA ASP A 223 23.84 -7.69 11.26
C ASP A 223 25.13 -8.51 10.99
N ILE A 224 25.05 -9.57 10.18
CA ILE A 224 26.22 -10.37 9.77
C ILE A 224 27.19 -9.54 8.91
N GLN A 225 26.68 -8.69 8.01
CA GLN A 225 27.52 -7.80 7.20
C GLN A 225 28.18 -6.68 8.04
N GLN A 226 27.52 -6.17 9.08
CA GLN A 226 28.13 -5.21 10.01
C GLN A 226 29.20 -5.85 10.91
N GLN A 227 29.04 -7.11 11.30
CA GLN A 227 30.06 -7.84 12.05
C GLN A 227 31.29 -8.17 11.19
N GLN A 228 31.15 -8.42 9.89
CA GLN A 228 32.29 -8.67 9.00
C GLN A 228 33.10 -7.43 8.63
N HIS A 229 32.53 -6.22 8.76
CA HIS A 229 33.25 -4.96 8.52
C HIS A 229 33.92 -4.36 9.77
N SER A 230 33.81 -5.05 10.92
CA SER A 230 34.39 -4.64 12.20
C SER A 230 35.61 -5.47 12.62
N PHE A 231 36.21 -6.23 11.69
CA PHE A 231 37.47 -6.97 11.85
C PHE A 231 38.48 -6.59 10.78
#